data_AF-A0A0B6WZA3-F1
#
_entry.id   AF-A0A0B6WZA3-F1
#
_cell.length_a   1.000
_cell.length_b   1.000
_cell.length_c   1.000
_cell.angle_alpha   90.00
_cell.angle_beta   90.00
_cell.angle_gamma   90.00
#
_symmetry.space_group_name_H-M   'P 1'
#
loop_
_entity.id
_entity.type
_entity.pdbx_description
1 polymer ?
#
loop_
_entity_poly.entity_id
_entity_poly.type
_entity_poly.pdbx_seq_one_letter_code
_entity_poly.pdbx_strand_id
1 'polypeptide(L)'
;MRVWYLIMAAIFSPLAQVALGQTTATPKQPPRSAERQKAPPSAQELERRAKRDFALSLIVSLADEAVKYEDRVIGVRVQIKAADLLWEADPERSRAIFRRAWKMATEIEDAERQAIEEKKKKFFSGESKIGFIPLPPNLRGEILQAVALRDRKLAEELLASLENKTPEEEEQSNRSFDPTDPDLATERRLELALYLLEKGETERAVAVADPALTRPTMQGVIFLIALRKAAPAAADARFSALVKRLLSDPMADAASLSLLSSYVFTPNVLAAVTANGTIVQKLDRPQENWNIPEGLRRDFLLAAAQILLRPPQTMTTAEISSAFFALRRLLPFFQQYLPDKLPAVQAQMNLLAQNASSSARERTEQFAEEGIKPESDANSTETDGVRAADLARSRAARAAAMKGELKARELAEQISDPSLKEQILAFVEVALISKLIEQRQPDKAMELLRKANIAPLHRIWFLTEIATLLGKERGLEARELLEMALAEARKASREEQWKAPALSAIANAYFGYDKLRAWQIAAEAVETANAATFFKVEPEISILTKTDDEISIYKLKAPSLSLAALFAQLALDDLYQATSLARNIKDEQQRSLSLLAVAASQLKKG
;
A
#
# COMPACT_ATOMS: atom_id res chain seq x y z
N MET A 1 5.92 32.20 -47.51
CA MET A 1 5.42 33.49 -46.98
C MET A 1 6.30 33.78 -45.75
N ARG A 2 7.16 34.81 -45.63
CA ARG A 2 7.04 36.26 -45.91
C ARG A 2 5.80 36.85 -45.21
N VAL A 3 5.83 37.88 -44.36
CA VAL A 3 6.77 39.01 -44.09
C VAL A 3 6.95 39.16 -42.55
N TRP A 4 8.07 39.47 -41.87
CA TRP A 4 9.44 39.97 -42.18
C TRP A 4 9.65 41.52 -42.14
N TYR A 5 9.96 42.09 -40.97
CA TYR A 5 10.26 43.54 -40.76
C TYR A 5 11.57 43.77 -39.95
N LEU A 6 12.19 44.95 -40.12
CA LEU A 6 13.52 45.31 -39.61
C LEU A 6 13.58 46.72 -38.97
N ILE A 7 14.54 46.88 -38.05
CA ILE A 7 15.45 48.04 -37.82
C ILE A 7 14.89 49.47 -37.87
N MET A 8 15.14 50.24 -36.80
CA MET A 8 15.73 51.58 -36.92
C MET A 8 16.44 52.04 -35.63
N ALA A 9 17.44 52.93 -35.75
CA ALA A 9 18.17 53.51 -34.62
C ALA A 9 18.71 54.92 -34.94
N ALA A 10 18.57 55.84 -33.99
CA ALA A 10 19.21 57.16 -33.94
C ALA A 10 19.29 57.57 -32.45
N ILE A 11 20.45 57.79 -31.84
CA ILE A 11 21.33 58.97 -31.95
C ILE A 11 20.67 60.24 -31.38
N PHE A 12 21.14 60.69 -30.20
CA PHE A 12 21.44 62.10 -29.95
C PHE A 12 22.46 62.27 -28.81
N SER A 13 23.33 63.26 -28.95
CA SER A 13 24.26 63.84 -27.95
C SER A 13 24.41 65.31 -28.35
N PRO A 14 24.56 66.28 -27.42
CA PRO A 14 25.81 66.57 -26.70
C PRO A 14 25.57 66.75 -25.17
N LEU A 15 26.53 67.03 -24.27
CA LEU A 15 27.62 68.02 -24.28
C LEU A 15 28.92 67.51 -23.64
N ALA A 16 30.01 68.20 -23.96
CA ALA A 16 31.33 68.00 -23.37
C ALA A 16 31.68 69.09 -22.35
N GLN A 17 32.48 68.74 -21.35
CA GLN A 17 33.37 69.68 -20.67
C GLN A 17 34.72 69.00 -20.42
N VAL A 18 35.80 69.72 -20.69
CA VAL A 18 37.19 69.26 -20.56
C VAL A 18 37.84 70.00 -19.40
N ALA A 19 38.49 69.25 -18.51
CA ALA A 19 39.46 69.79 -17.56
C ALA A 19 40.70 68.89 -17.58
N LEU A 20 41.88 69.49 -17.78
CA LEU A 20 43.16 68.78 -17.86
C LEU A 20 43.79 68.62 -16.48
N GLY A 21 44.37 67.45 -16.22
CA GLY A 21 45.14 67.16 -15.00
C GLY A 21 46.11 66.01 -15.24
N GLN A 22 47.32 66.32 -15.72
CA GLN A 22 48.38 65.34 -15.92
C GLN A 22 49.29 65.28 -14.69
N THR A 23 49.49 64.09 -14.11
CA THR A 23 50.65 63.81 -13.26
C THR A 23 51.07 62.34 -13.33
N THR A 24 52.30 62.12 -13.81
CA THR A 24 53.21 60.99 -13.52
C THR A 24 52.65 59.56 -13.52
N ALA A 25 53.03 58.78 -14.53
CA ALA A 25 52.78 57.34 -14.58
C ALA A 25 53.81 56.53 -13.78
N THR A 26 53.36 55.45 -13.14
CA THR A 26 54.20 54.35 -12.62
C THR A 26 53.74 53.05 -13.32
N PRO A 27 54.64 52.23 -13.90
CA PRO A 27 54.25 51.10 -14.74
C PRO A 27 53.56 50.00 -13.91
N LYS A 28 52.24 49.88 -14.08
CA LYS A 28 51.41 48.91 -13.36
C LYS A 28 51.46 47.56 -14.09
N GLN A 29 51.96 46.52 -13.42
CA GLN A 29 51.89 45.14 -13.91
C GLN A 29 50.42 44.72 -14.14
N PRO A 30 50.13 43.83 -15.10
CA PRO A 30 48.77 43.34 -15.32
C PRO A 30 48.26 42.65 -14.04
N PRO A 31 46.98 42.88 -13.67
CA PRO A 31 46.45 42.32 -12.43
C PRO A 31 46.42 40.79 -12.51
N ARG A 32 47.14 40.11 -11.60
CA ARG A 32 46.88 38.70 -11.31
C ARG A 32 45.38 38.55 -11.03
N SER A 33 44.76 37.57 -11.69
CA SER A 33 43.39 37.14 -11.38
C SER A 33 43.32 36.72 -9.92
N ALA A 34 42.77 37.58 -9.07
CA ALA A 34 42.55 37.27 -7.68
C ALA A 34 41.52 36.14 -7.60
N GLU A 35 41.96 34.94 -7.23
CA GLU A 35 41.06 33.87 -6.83
C GLU A 35 40.18 34.41 -5.71
N ARG A 36 38.85 34.35 -5.89
CA ARG A 36 37.90 34.62 -4.81
C ARG A 36 38.03 33.51 -3.77
N GLN A 37 38.99 33.67 -2.87
CA GLN A 37 39.05 32.90 -1.62
C GLN A 37 37.68 32.99 -0.96
N LYS A 38 36.97 31.86 -0.91
CA LYS A 38 35.69 31.77 -0.21
C LYS A 38 35.98 32.09 1.25
N ALA A 39 35.22 33.03 1.83
CA ALA A 39 35.30 33.33 3.25
C ALA A 39 35.13 32.02 4.06
N PRO A 40 35.84 31.86 5.19
CA PRO A 40 35.73 30.66 6.00
C PRO A 40 34.26 30.43 6.44
N PRO A 41 33.80 29.17 6.50
CA PRO A 41 32.42 28.86 6.90
C PRO A 41 32.14 29.38 8.31
N SER A 42 30.92 29.89 8.53
CA SER A 42 30.49 30.34 9.85
C SER A 42 30.39 29.17 10.84
N ALA A 43 30.43 29.48 12.14
CA ALA A 43 30.27 28.46 13.19
C ALA A 43 28.98 27.62 13.03
N GLN A 44 27.88 28.25 12.63
CA GLN A 44 26.60 27.59 12.34
C GLN A 44 26.68 26.64 11.13
N GLU A 45 27.43 26.99 10.09
CA GLU A 45 27.63 26.12 8.92
C GLU A 45 28.55 24.93 9.25
N LEU A 46 29.55 25.13 10.12
CA LEU A 46 30.39 24.05 10.65
C LEU A 46 29.59 23.10 11.56
N GLU A 47 28.76 23.65 12.46
CA GLU A 47 27.86 22.87 13.33
C GLU A 47 26.85 22.07 12.50
N ARG A 48 26.23 22.69 11.48
CA ARG A 48 25.29 22.02 10.57
C ARG A 48 25.94 20.86 9.81
N ARG A 49 27.20 21.00 9.39
CA ARG A 49 27.98 19.92 8.78
C ARG A 49 28.25 18.80 9.79
N ALA A 50 28.76 19.12 10.98
CA ALA A 50 29.01 18.13 12.02
C ALA A 50 27.74 17.32 12.39
N LYS A 51 26.57 17.97 12.49
CA LYS A 51 25.28 17.29 12.71
C LYS A 51 24.86 16.39 11.54
N ARG A 52 25.09 16.82 10.30
CA ARG A 52 24.84 16.02 9.08
C ARG A 52 25.77 14.81 9.01
N ASP A 53 27.06 14.99 9.24
CA ASP A 53 28.08 13.94 9.17
C ASP A 53 27.87 12.90 10.29
N PHE A 54 27.47 13.36 11.49
CA PHE A 54 26.99 12.49 12.57
C PHE A 54 25.76 11.69 12.14
N ALA A 55 24.74 12.32 11.57
CA ALA A 55 23.52 11.64 11.12
C ALA A 55 23.81 10.57 10.04
N LEU A 56 24.68 10.88 9.06
CA LEU A 56 25.11 9.90 8.04
C LEU A 56 25.84 8.71 8.67
N SER A 57 26.77 8.96 9.60
CA SER A 57 27.49 7.87 10.29
C SER A 57 26.58 7.03 11.20
N LEU A 58 25.54 7.62 11.79
CA LEU A 58 24.52 6.91 12.58
C LEU A 58 23.66 5.99 11.71
N ILE A 59 23.16 6.46 10.55
CA ILE A 59 22.37 5.62 9.63
C ILE A 59 23.20 4.45 9.10
N VAL A 60 24.46 4.71 8.75
CA VAL A 60 25.44 3.68 8.38
C VAL A 60 25.61 2.64 9.48
N SER A 61 25.86 3.08 10.72
CA SER A 61 26.03 2.18 11.87
C SER A 61 24.81 1.29 12.08
N LEU A 62 23.60 1.85 11.98
CA LEU A 62 22.35 1.11 12.14
C LEU A 62 22.12 0.10 11.00
N ALA A 63 22.46 0.45 9.76
CA ALA A 63 22.37 -0.47 8.63
C ALA A 63 23.30 -1.70 8.79
N ASP A 64 24.50 -1.48 9.35
CA ASP A 64 25.51 -2.51 9.57
C ASP A 64 25.28 -3.31 10.87
N GLU A 65 24.67 -2.70 11.90
CA GLU A 65 24.17 -3.36 13.12
C GLU A 65 22.99 -4.29 12.82
N ALA A 66 22.04 -3.83 12.00
CA ALA A 66 20.82 -4.55 11.61
C ALA A 66 21.04 -5.85 10.80
N VAL A 67 22.29 -6.17 10.45
CA VAL A 67 22.67 -7.48 9.92
C VAL A 67 22.66 -8.57 11.02
N LYS A 68 22.70 -8.16 12.30
CA LYS A 68 22.92 -9.03 13.47
C LYS A 68 21.72 -9.16 14.42
N TYR A 69 20.59 -8.53 14.11
CA TYR A 69 19.38 -8.60 14.95
C TYR A 69 18.80 -10.02 15.00
N GLU A 70 18.22 -10.37 16.14
CA GLU A 70 17.63 -11.70 16.37
C GLU A 70 16.43 -11.92 15.42
N ASP A 71 15.60 -10.90 15.24
CA ASP A 71 14.57 -10.83 14.21
C ASP A 71 15.19 -10.30 12.90
N ARG A 72 15.53 -11.21 11.98
CA ARG A 72 16.07 -10.87 10.65
C ARG A 72 15.08 -10.07 9.78
N VAL A 73 13.77 -10.17 10.02
CA VAL A 73 12.73 -9.41 9.29
C VAL A 73 12.79 -7.93 9.71
N ILE A 74 12.98 -7.66 11.00
CA ILE A 74 13.31 -6.32 11.50
C ILE A 74 14.65 -5.84 10.88
N GLY A 75 15.67 -6.70 10.86
CA GLY A 75 16.99 -6.40 10.27
C GLY A 75 16.93 -5.92 8.80
N VAL A 76 16.16 -6.61 7.96
CA VAL A 76 15.89 -6.19 6.56
C VAL A 76 15.17 -4.84 6.51
N ARG A 77 14.11 -4.66 7.29
CA ARG A 77 13.30 -3.42 7.30
C ARG A 77 14.07 -2.19 7.77
N VAL A 78 15.03 -2.36 8.68
CA VAL A 78 15.95 -1.29 9.10
C VAL A 78 16.94 -0.96 7.97
N GLN A 79 17.48 -1.97 7.27
CA GLN A 79 18.36 -1.75 6.11
C GLN A 79 17.66 -1.03 4.95
N ILE A 80 16.39 -1.37 4.63
CA ILE A 80 15.58 -0.66 3.62
C ILE A 80 15.50 0.84 3.93
N LYS A 81 15.13 1.18 5.17
CA LYS A 81 14.96 2.58 5.60
C LYS A 81 16.30 3.33 5.67
N ALA A 82 17.37 2.65 6.08
CA ALA A 82 18.70 3.24 6.08
C ALA A 82 19.21 3.54 4.65
N ALA A 83 18.96 2.64 3.69
CA ALA A 83 19.34 2.83 2.29
C ALA A 83 18.55 3.97 1.62
N ASP A 84 17.24 4.09 1.89
CA ASP A 84 16.44 5.22 1.37
C ASP A 84 16.90 6.57 1.94
N LEU A 85 17.21 6.63 3.24
CA LEU A 85 17.70 7.86 3.89
C LEU A 85 19.10 8.28 3.42
N LEU A 86 19.98 7.32 3.09
CA LEU A 86 21.31 7.60 2.54
C LEU A 86 21.28 8.01 1.06
N TRP A 87 20.18 7.80 0.33
CA TRP A 87 20.15 7.90 -1.14
C TRP A 87 20.62 9.27 -1.69
N GLU A 88 20.23 10.36 -1.02
CA GLU A 88 20.57 11.73 -1.41
C GLU A 88 22.02 12.15 -1.03
N ALA A 89 22.77 11.27 -0.37
CA ALA A 89 24.11 11.56 0.17
C ALA A 89 25.19 10.57 -0.32
N ASP A 90 24.87 9.27 -0.40
CA ASP A 90 25.76 8.21 -0.87
C ASP A 90 24.96 7.12 -1.62
N PRO A 91 24.62 7.37 -2.92
CA PRO A 91 23.84 6.42 -3.72
C PRO A 91 24.49 5.04 -3.85
N GLU A 92 25.82 4.96 -3.91
CA GLU A 92 26.53 3.68 -4.05
C GLU A 92 26.43 2.85 -2.77
N ARG A 93 26.57 3.47 -1.60
CA ARG A 93 26.34 2.76 -0.33
C ARG A 93 24.88 2.37 -0.15
N SER A 94 23.93 3.21 -0.57
CA SER A 94 22.51 2.81 -0.60
C SER A 94 22.26 1.60 -1.51
N ARG A 95 22.83 1.57 -2.73
CA ARG A 95 22.76 0.41 -3.63
C ARG A 95 23.35 -0.85 -2.98
N ALA A 96 24.49 -0.72 -2.29
CA ALA A 96 25.11 -1.83 -1.56
C ALA A 96 24.23 -2.35 -0.41
N ILE A 97 23.62 -1.46 0.38
CA ILE A 97 22.71 -1.84 1.47
C ILE A 97 21.42 -2.49 0.91
N PHE A 98 20.84 -1.97 -0.18
CA PHE A 98 19.69 -2.60 -0.83
C PHE A 98 20.01 -4.01 -1.36
N ARG A 99 21.16 -4.23 -1.99
CA ARG A 99 21.60 -5.58 -2.41
C ARG A 99 21.83 -6.53 -1.22
N ARG A 100 22.35 -6.02 -0.09
CA ARG A 100 22.51 -6.79 1.16
C ARG A 100 21.16 -7.17 1.76
N ALA A 101 20.22 -6.22 1.82
CA ALA A 101 18.85 -6.45 2.25
C ALA A 101 18.14 -7.48 1.34
N TRP A 102 18.34 -7.41 0.02
CA TRP A 102 17.77 -8.35 -0.95
C TRP A 102 18.24 -9.78 -0.75
N LYS A 103 19.55 -9.98 -0.56
CA LYS A 103 20.10 -11.31 -0.24
C LYS A 103 19.50 -11.85 1.06
N MET A 104 19.45 -11.02 2.11
CA MET A 104 18.88 -11.43 3.40
C MET A 104 17.37 -11.73 3.31
N ALA A 105 16.60 -10.94 2.54
CA ALA A 105 15.18 -11.19 2.28
C ALA A 105 14.94 -12.50 1.52
N THR A 106 15.79 -12.81 0.53
CA THR A 106 15.77 -14.06 -0.24
C THR A 106 16.00 -15.26 0.68
N GLU A 107 17.06 -15.23 1.51
CA GLU A 107 17.37 -16.28 2.49
C GLU A 107 16.26 -16.52 3.53
N ILE A 108 15.45 -15.50 3.85
CA ILE A 108 14.31 -15.60 4.78
C ILE A 108 13.10 -16.20 4.06
N GLU A 109 12.62 -15.55 3.00
CA GLU A 109 11.40 -15.95 2.30
C GLU A 109 11.49 -17.36 1.69
N ASP A 110 12.65 -17.77 1.19
CA ASP A 110 12.80 -19.07 0.53
C ASP A 110 12.84 -20.21 1.56
N ALA A 111 13.43 -19.98 2.74
CA ALA A 111 13.37 -20.92 3.87
C ALA A 111 11.96 -21.04 4.45
N GLU A 112 11.22 -19.93 4.56
CA GLU A 112 9.82 -19.94 4.98
C GLU A 112 8.91 -20.60 3.94
N ARG A 113 9.14 -20.38 2.65
CA ARG A 113 8.43 -21.07 1.55
C ARG A 113 8.64 -22.58 1.61
N GLN A 114 9.87 -23.05 1.79
CA GLN A 114 10.18 -24.48 1.98
C GLN A 114 9.46 -25.05 3.21
N ALA A 115 9.49 -24.35 4.35
CA ALA A 115 8.78 -24.77 5.56
C ALA A 115 7.24 -24.77 5.41
N ILE A 116 6.68 -23.89 4.57
CA ILE A 116 5.25 -23.88 4.21
C ILE A 116 4.92 -25.05 3.28
N GLU A 117 5.76 -25.34 2.28
CA GLU A 117 5.59 -26.49 1.41
C GLU A 117 5.67 -27.83 2.15
N GLU A 118 6.59 -27.99 3.10
CA GLU A 118 6.62 -29.17 3.97
C GLU A 118 5.31 -29.32 4.76
N LYS A 119 4.79 -28.22 5.32
CA LYS A 119 3.51 -28.22 6.05
C LYS A 119 2.34 -28.56 5.12
N LYS A 120 2.31 -28.04 3.87
CA LYS A 120 1.35 -28.43 2.84
C LYS A 120 1.46 -29.94 2.54
N LYS A 121 2.67 -30.46 2.30
CA LYS A 121 2.92 -31.89 2.01
C LYS A 121 2.45 -32.80 3.17
N LYS A 122 2.80 -32.47 4.42
CA LYS A 122 2.38 -33.17 5.66
C LYS A 122 0.88 -33.03 5.99
N PHE A 123 0.21 -32.03 5.42
CA PHE A 123 -1.24 -31.89 5.49
C PHE A 123 -1.94 -32.77 4.45
N PHE A 124 -1.50 -32.73 3.18
CA PHE A 124 -2.08 -33.54 2.10
C PHE A 124 -1.78 -35.05 2.24
N SER A 125 -0.76 -35.46 3.00
CA SER A 125 -0.55 -36.86 3.40
C SER A 125 -1.54 -37.35 4.49
N GLY A 126 -2.33 -36.46 5.10
CA GLY A 126 -3.24 -36.77 6.20
C GLY A 126 -2.56 -36.85 7.58
N GLU A 127 -1.26 -36.56 7.69
CA GLU A 127 -0.47 -36.68 8.93
C GLU A 127 -0.68 -35.51 9.91
N SER A 128 -1.51 -34.51 9.58
CA SER A 128 -1.80 -33.37 10.46
C SER A 128 -3.20 -32.81 10.31
N LYS A 129 -3.80 -32.44 11.45
CA LYS A 129 -5.04 -31.66 11.51
C LYS A 129 -4.74 -30.16 11.38
N ILE A 130 -5.70 -29.41 10.85
CA ILE A 130 -5.51 -28.02 10.39
C ILE A 130 -5.00 -27.11 11.52
N GLY A 131 -3.93 -26.38 11.21
CA GLY A 131 -3.54 -25.14 11.89
C GLY A 131 -3.39 -24.03 10.85
N PHE A 132 -3.48 -22.77 11.28
CA PHE A 132 -3.27 -21.61 10.42
C PHE A 132 -1.85 -21.63 9.83
N ILE A 133 -1.74 -21.64 8.50
CA ILE A 133 -0.47 -21.46 7.79
C ILE A 133 -0.27 -19.94 7.64
N PRO A 134 0.73 -19.33 8.31
CA PRO A 134 1.04 -17.93 8.10
C PRO A 134 1.55 -17.71 6.67
N LEU A 135 1.15 -16.60 6.05
CA LEU A 135 1.79 -16.15 4.82
C LEU A 135 3.22 -15.68 5.14
N PRO A 136 4.21 -15.92 4.25
CA PRO A 136 5.55 -15.38 4.44
C PRO A 136 5.56 -13.85 4.31
N PRO A 137 6.45 -13.14 5.02
CA PRO A 137 6.62 -11.70 4.87
C PRO A 137 7.11 -11.34 3.46
N ASN A 138 6.52 -10.29 2.86
CA ASN A 138 6.89 -9.83 1.50
C ASN A 138 8.07 -8.84 1.53
N LEU A 139 9.23 -9.30 2.00
CA LEU A 139 10.42 -8.47 2.14
C LEU A 139 11.03 -8.06 0.80
N ARG A 140 11.03 -8.96 -0.19
CA ARG A 140 11.44 -8.67 -1.57
C ARG A 140 10.52 -7.61 -2.20
N GLY A 141 9.21 -7.67 -1.97
CA GLY A 141 8.27 -6.62 -2.37
C GLY A 141 8.55 -5.28 -1.70
N GLU A 142 8.77 -5.25 -0.38
CA GLU A 142 9.14 -4.02 0.35
C GLU A 142 10.44 -3.39 -0.20
N ILE A 143 11.45 -4.20 -0.53
CA ILE A 143 12.69 -3.72 -1.16
C ILE A 143 12.43 -3.16 -2.55
N LEU A 144 11.71 -3.89 -3.41
CA LEU A 144 11.39 -3.46 -4.78
C LEU A 144 10.62 -2.13 -4.80
N GLN A 145 9.64 -1.96 -3.90
CA GLN A 145 8.89 -0.71 -3.76
C GLN A 145 9.79 0.46 -3.37
N ALA A 146 10.72 0.26 -2.43
CA ALA A 146 11.66 1.30 -2.00
C ALA A 146 12.69 1.65 -3.10
N VAL A 147 13.27 0.63 -3.74
CA VAL A 147 14.27 0.78 -4.80
C VAL A 147 13.67 1.41 -6.05
N ALA A 148 12.48 1.00 -6.49
CA ALA A 148 11.89 1.49 -7.74
C ALA A 148 11.61 3.00 -7.75
N LEU A 149 11.35 3.61 -6.58
CA LEU A 149 11.22 5.07 -6.47
C LEU A 149 12.56 5.83 -6.63
N ARG A 150 13.70 5.11 -6.54
CA ARG A 150 15.05 5.69 -6.47
C ARG A 150 15.93 5.34 -7.67
N ASP A 151 15.92 4.08 -8.10
CA ASP A 151 16.76 3.56 -9.17
C ASP A 151 16.06 2.44 -9.96
N ARG A 152 15.64 2.77 -11.18
CA ARG A 152 15.03 1.78 -12.08
C ARG A 152 16.01 0.67 -12.46
N LYS A 153 17.32 0.95 -12.62
CA LYS A 153 18.29 -0.08 -13.03
C LYS A 153 18.47 -1.10 -11.92
N LEU A 154 18.57 -0.66 -10.67
CA LEU A 154 18.61 -1.59 -9.54
C LEU A 154 17.28 -2.35 -9.38
N ALA A 155 16.12 -1.71 -9.58
CA ALA A 155 14.83 -2.42 -9.51
C ALA A 155 14.73 -3.55 -10.54
N GLU A 156 15.13 -3.31 -11.79
CA GLU A 156 15.12 -4.34 -12.84
C GLU A 156 16.24 -5.38 -12.63
N GLU A 157 17.40 -5.01 -12.05
CA GLU A 157 18.46 -5.94 -11.62
C GLU A 157 17.95 -6.92 -10.56
N LEU A 158 17.20 -6.43 -9.56
CA LEU A 158 16.59 -7.27 -8.52
C LEU A 158 15.46 -8.14 -9.08
N LEU A 159 14.60 -7.62 -9.96
CA LEU A 159 13.57 -8.42 -10.64
C LEU A 159 14.19 -9.53 -11.51
N ALA A 160 15.18 -9.20 -12.34
CA ALA A 160 15.89 -10.17 -13.17
C ALA A 160 16.59 -11.25 -12.32
N SER A 161 16.95 -10.96 -11.06
CA SER A 161 17.50 -11.99 -10.16
C SER A 161 16.49 -13.11 -9.84
N LEU A 162 15.17 -12.83 -9.89
CA LEU A 162 14.09 -13.83 -9.74
C LEU A 162 13.77 -14.59 -11.04
N GLU A 163 14.17 -14.05 -12.19
CA GLU A 163 13.86 -14.61 -13.51
C GLU A 163 14.85 -15.73 -13.93
N ASN A 164 15.94 -15.93 -13.17
CA ASN A 164 16.95 -16.97 -13.42
C ASN A 164 16.48 -18.38 -13.03
N LYS A 165 15.62 -18.99 -13.85
CA LYS A 165 15.25 -20.40 -13.76
C LYS A 165 16.22 -21.28 -14.53
N THR A 166 16.33 -22.55 -14.14
CA THR A 166 16.95 -23.58 -15.00
C THR A 166 15.98 -24.00 -16.11
N PRO A 167 16.47 -24.53 -17.25
CA PRO A 167 15.59 -24.99 -18.34
C PRO A 167 14.60 -26.09 -17.92
N GLU A 168 14.96 -26.91 -16.92
CA GLU A 168 14.10 -27.96 -16.37
C GLU A 168 12.94 -27.35 -15.56
N GLU A 169 13.20 -26.31 -14.76
CA GLU A 169 12.17 -25.55 -14.06
C GLU A 169 11.28 -24.75 -15.03
N GLU A 170 11.81 -24.25 -16.15
CA GLU A 170 11.01 -23.61 -17.20
C GLU A 170 10.09 -24.60 -17.91
N GLU A 171 10.57 -25.79 -18.29
CA GLU A 171 9.70 -26.82 -18.88
C GLU A 171 8.62 -27.27 -17.90
N GLN A 172 8.97 -27.48 -16.63
CA GLN A 172 8.00 -27.89 -15.60
C GLN A 172 6.97 -26.79 -15.33
N SER A 173 7.41 -25.54 -15.15
CA SER A 173 6.54 -24.37 -14.96
C SER A 173 5.59 -24.13 -16.14
N ASN A 174 6.00 -24.46 -17.36
CA ASN A 174 5.13 -24.41 -18.54
C ASN A 174 4.11 -25.56 -18.60
N ARG A 175 4.41 -26.74 -18.04
CA ARG A 175 3.48 -27.89 -17.99
C ARG A 175 2.49 -27.81 -16.82
N SER A 176 2.84 -27.14 -15.74
CA SER A 176 2.01 -27.00 -14.53
C SER A 176 1.60 -25.55 -14.24
N PHE A 177 1.35 -24.75 -15.29
CA PHE A 177 0.91 -23.37 -15.13
C PHE A 177 -0.50 -23.31 -14.50
N ASP A 178 -0.61 -22.68 -13.32
CA ASP A 178 -1.88 -22.28 -12.73
C ASP A 178 -1.98 -20.74 -12.78
N PRO A 179 -3.00 -20.15 -13.45
CA PRO A 179 -3.10 -18.70 -13.57
C PRO A 179 -3.49 -18.00 -12.26
N THR A 180 -3.79 -18.75 -11.19
CA THR A 180 -4.06 -18.23 -9.84
C THR A 180 -2.87 -18.32 -8.88
N ASP A 181 -1.83 -19.11 -9.22
CA ASP A 181 -0.56 -19.21 -8.47
C ASP A 181 0.62 -18.98 -9.44
N PRO A 182 0.79 -17.74 -9.95
CA PRO A 182 1.86 -17.42 -10.89
C PRO A 182 3.23 -17.47 -10.24
N ASP A 183 4.27 -17.62 -11.05
CA ASP A 183 5.64 -17.70 -10.54
C ASP A 183 6.10 -16.39 -9.88
N LEU A 184 7.05 -16.50 -8.94
CA LEU A 184 7.44 -15.40 -8.05
C LEU A 184 7.95 -14.14 -8.78
N ALA A 185 8.62 -14.30 -9.93
CA ALA A 185 9.06 -13.14 -10.72
C ALA A 185 7.86 -12.38 -11.30
N THR A 186 6.92 -13.10 -11.92
CA THR A 186 5.65 -12.57 -12.42
C THR A 186 4.83 -11.92 -11.30
N GLU A 187 4.72 -12.57 -10.13
CA GLU A 187 4.03 -12.01 -8.96
C GLU A 187 4.66 -10.67 -8.51
N ARG A 188 5.96 -10.67 -8.16
CA ARG A 188 6.65 -9.48 -7.63
C ARG A 188 6.71 -8.33 -8.65
N ARG A 189 6.83 -8.63 -9.95
CA ARG A 189 6.79 -7.65 -11.04
C ARG A 189 5.40 -7.00 -11.15
N LEU A 190 4.31 -7.75 -10.97
CA LEU A 190 2.94 -7.21 -10.99
C LEU A 190 2.54 -6.50 -9.68
N GLU A 191 3.00 -6.96 -8.51
CA GLU A 191 2.87 -6.23 -7.25
C GLU A 191 3.53 -4.84 -7.33
N LEU A 192 4.74 -4.77 -7.89
CA LEU A 192 5.44 -3.50 -8.09
C LEU A 192 4.71 -2.58 -9.08
N ALA A 193 4.15 -3.13 -10.16
CA ALA A 193 3.36 -2.37 -11.10
C ALA A 193 2.08 -1.79 -10.48
N LEU A 194 1.36 -2.58 -9.65
CA LEU A 194 0.23 -2.10 -8.86
C LEU A 194 0.64 -0.97 -7.92
N TYR A 195 1.74 -1.12 -7.17
CA TYR A 195 2.25 -0.08 -6.29
C TYR A 195 2.57 1.23 -7.03
N LEU A 196 3.25 1.15 -8.18
CA LEU A 196 3.55 2.33 -9.00
C LEU A 196 2.27 3.01 -9.52
N LEU A 197 1.28 2.23 -9.92
CA LEU A 197 -0.01 2.75 -10.37
C LEU A 197 -0.75 3.49 -9.24
N GLU A 198 -0.69 2.98 -8.01
CA GLU A 198 -1.21 3.68 -6.82
C GLU A 198 -0.46 4.97 -6.47
N LYS A 199 0.79 5.15 -6.94
CA LYS A 199 1.50 6.44 -6.88
C LYS A 199 1.16 7.38 -8.04
N GLY A 200 0.32 6.96 -8.98
CA GLY A 200 0.00 7.69 -10.21
C GLY A 200 1.02 7.54 -11.33
N GLU A 201 2.08 6.75 -11.12
CA GLU A 201 3.22 6.53 -12.03
C GLU A 201 2.85 5.58 -13.18
N THR A 202 1.77 5.91 -13.90
CA THR A 202 1.02 5.02 -14.80
C THR A 202 1.87 4.45 -15.93
N GLU A 203 2.71 5.27 -16.58
CA GLU A 203 3.62 4.82 -17.65
C GLU A 203 4.68 3.85 -17.11
N ARG A 204 5.17 4.08 -15.89
CA ARG A 204 6.18 3.24 -15.24
C ARG A 204 5.58 1.92 -14.77
N ALA A 205 4.38 1.97 -14.19
CA ALA A 205 3.59 0.80 -13.82
C ALA A 205 3.37 -0.12 -15.04
N VAL A 206 2.94 0.46 -16.17
CA VAL A 206 2.80 -0.23 -17.46
C VAL A 206 4.13 -0.83 -17.92
N ALA A 207 5.22 -0.06 -17.93
CA ALA A 207 6.53 -0.53 -18.39
C ALA A 207 7.13 -1.65 -17.51
N VAL A 208 6.79 -1.70 -16.22
CA VAL A 208 7.17 -2.79 -15.31
C VAL A 208 6.27 -4.02 -15.51
N ALA A 209 4.96 -3.84 -15.75
CA ALA A 209 4.00 -4.92 -15.94
C ALA A 209 4.12 -5.64 -17.29
N ASP A 210 4.43 -4.94 -18.38
CA ASP A 210 4.36 -5.49 -19.74
C ASP A 210 5.16 -6.80 -19.97
N PRO A 211 6.35 -7.01 -19.35
CA PRO A 211 7.05 -8.30 -19.39
C PRO A 211 6.35 -9.44 -18.62
N ALA A 212 5.56 -9.14 -17.57
CA ALA A 212 4.79 -10.13 -16.81
C ALA A 212 3.43 -10.46 -17.45
N LEU A 213 2.88 -9.57 -18.29
CA LEU A 213 1.60 -9.77 -18.98
C LEU A 213 1.71 -10.69 -20.21
N THR A 214 2.51 -11.76 -20.13
CA THR A 214 2.67 -12.78 -21.19
C THR A 214 1.51 -13.77 -21.21
N ARG A 215 1.17 -14.35 -20.04
CA ARG A 215 -0.03 -15.17 -19.82
C ARG A 215 -1.05 -14.44 -18.94
N PRO A 216 -2.34 -14.83 -18.96
CA PRO A 216 -3.33 -14.31 -18.03
C PRO A 216 -3.06 -14.85 -16.62
N THR A 217 -2.95 -13.97 -15.64
CA THR A 217 -2.78 -14.33 -14.21
C THR A 217 -3.74 -13.53 -13.34
N MET A 218 -4.04 -14.01 -12.14
CA MET A 218 -4.92 -13.32 -11.18
C MET A 218 -4.40 -11.91 -10.85
N GLN A 219 -3.12 -11.79 -10.50
CA GLN A 219 -2.42 -10.51 -10.28
C GLN A 219 -2.42 -9.64 -11.55
N GLY A 220 -2.30 -10.24 -12.75
CA GLY A 220 -2.36 -9.53 -14.02
C GLY A 220 -3.75 -8.96 -14.32
N VAL A 221 -4.81 -9.69 -14.00
CA VAL A 221 -6.20 -9.21 -14.10
C VAL A 221 -6.46 -8.11 -13.06
N ILE A 222 -5.97 -8.24 -11.81
CA ILE A 222 -6.04 -7.18 -10.80
C ILE A 222 -5.32 -5.90 -11.28
N PHE A 223 -4.16 -6.04 -11.91
CA PHE A 223 -3.42 -4.93 -12.52
C PHE A 223 -4.20 -4.29 -13.67
N LEU A 224 -4.78 -5.06 -14.60
CA LEU A 224 -5.60 -4.50 -15.68
C LEU A 224 -6.85 -3.80 -15.13
N ILE A 225 -7.51 -4.38 -14.14
CA ILE A 225 -8.66 -3.81 -13.42
C ILE A 225 -8.28 -2.45 -12.81
N ALA A 226 -7.14 -2.37 -12.11
CA ALA A 226 -6.65 -1.10 -11.56
C ALA A 226 -6.26 -0.11 -12.67
N LEU A 227 -5.55 -0.57 -13.71
CA LEU A 227 -5.07 0.26 -14.82
C LEU A 227 -6.23 0.87 -15.61
N ARG A 228 -7.37 0.17 -15.75
CA ARG A 228 -8.56 0.72 -16.43
C ARG A 228 -9.02 2.03 -15.78
N LYS A 229 -8.95 2.12 -14.45
CA LYS A 229 -9.40 3.30 -13.69
C LYS A 229 -8.53 4.54 -13.94
N ALA A 230 -7.26 4.36 -14.30
CA ALA A 230 -6.33 5.45 -14.63
C ALA A 230 -6.22 5.72 -16.14
N ALA A 231 -6.17 4.66 -16.96
CA ALA A 231 -5.94 4.72 -18.40
C ALA A 231 -6.71 3.60 -19.14
N PRO A 232 -8.01 3.77 -19.42
CA PRO A 232 -8.87 2.73 -19.99
C PRO A 232 -8.31 2.09 -21.27
N ALA A 233 -7.88 2.91 -22.24
CA ALA A 233 -7.34 2.44 -23.51
C ALA A 233 -6.02 1.66 -23.37
N ALA A 234 -5.19 2.00 -22.37
CA ALA A 234 -3.94 1.28 -22.11
C ALA A 234 -4.20 -0.12 -21.53
N ALA A 235 -5.24 -0.26 -20.71
CA ALA A 235 -5.71 -1.55 -20.20
C ALA A 235 -6.43 -2.37 -21.28
N ASP A 236 -7.33 -1.77 -22.07
CA ASP A 236 -8.06 -2.43 -23.18
C ASP A 236 -7.10 -3.03 -24.21
N ALA A 237 -6.03 -2.31 -24.58
CA ALA A 237 -5.00 -2.81 -25.49
C ALA A 237 -4.25 -4.03 -24.93
N ARG A 238 -3.98 -4.07 -23.62
CA ARG A 238 -3.24 -5.15 -22.95
C ARG A 238 -4.11 -6.37 -22.68
N PHE A 239 -5.37 -6.15 -22.29
CA PHE A 239 -6.39 -7.19 -22.27
C PHE A 239 -6.53 -7.84 -23.67
N SER A 240 -6.66 -7.03 -24.72
CA SER A 240 -6.71 -7.51 -26.11
C SER A 240 -5.47 -8.32 -26.51
N ALA A 241 -4.29 -7.93 -26.04
CA ALA A 241 -3.04 -8.66 -26.28
C ALA A 241 -3.02 -10.02 -25.57
N LEU A 242 -3.47 -10.08 -24.29
CA LEU A 242 -3.60 -11.34 -23.56
C LEU A 242 -4.60 -12.30 -24.22
N VAL A 243 -5.77 -11.81 -24.66
CA VAL A 243 -6.76 -12.64 -25.38
C VAL A 243 -6.17 -13.20 -26.68
N LYS A 244 -5.41 -12.40 -27.44
CA LYS A 244 -4.74 -12.85 -28.68
C LYS A 244 -3.59 -13.84 -28.43
N ARG A 245 -2.83 -13.66 -27.34
CA ARG A 245 -1.81 -14.63 -26.89
C ARG A 245 -2.46 -15.95 -26.48
N LEU A 246 -3.52 -15.90 -25.68
CA LEU A 246 -4.28 -17.09 -25.26
C LEU A 246 -4.88 -17.83 -26.47
N LEU A 247 -5.41 -17.13 -27.48
CA LEU A 247 -5.85 -17.79 -28.72
C LEU A 247 -4.72 -18.45 -29.54
N SER A 248 -3.47 -18.03 -29.33
CA SER A 248 -2.29 -18.56 -30.01
C SER A 248 -1.58 -19.67 -29.21
N ASP A 249 -1.95 -19.90 -27.94
CA ASP A 249 -1.34 -20.90 -27.07
C ASP A 249 -2.06 -22.26 -27.21
N PRO A 250 -1.38 -23.34 -27.64
CA PRO A 250 -1.96 -24.67 -27.66
C PRO A 250 -2.45 -25.16 -26.29
N MET A 251 -1.82 -24.69 -25.20
CA MET A 251 -2.15 -25.01 -23.81
C MET A 251 -3.20 -24.06 -23.19
N ALA A 252 -3.84 -23.21 -24.01
CA ALA A 252 -4.86 -22.29 -23.55
C ALA A 252 -6.04 -22.99 -22.87
N ASP A 253 -6.24 -22.67 -21.59
CA ASP A 253 -7.17 -23.35 -20.71
C ASP A 253 -8.42 -22.49 -20.38
N ALA A 254 -9.39 -23.12 -19.73
CA ALA A 254 -10.63 -22.46 -19.32
C ALA A 254 -10.46 -21.58 -18.06
N ALA A 255 -9.46 -21.80 -17.22
CA ALA A 255 -9.25 -21.01 -16.01
C ALA A 255 -8.66 -19.63 -16.32
N SER A 256 -7.65 -19.56 -17.22
CA SER A 256 -7.10 -18.29 -17.71
C SER A 256 -8.20 -17.44 -18.36
N LEU A 257 -9.07 -18.07 -19.14
CA LEU A 257 -10.24 -17.42 -19.75
C LEU A 257 -11.27 -16.97 -18.70
N SER A 258 -11.54 -17.79 -17.68
CA SER A 258 -12.47 -17.44 -16.58
C SER A 258 -11.98 -16.19 -15.82
N LEU A 259 -10.68 -16.09 -15.52
CA LEU A 259 -10.10 -14.89 -14.91
C LEU A 259 -10.19 -13.66 -15.84
N LEU A 260 -9.93 -13.82 -17.14
CA LEU A 260 -10.11 -12.72 -18.10
C LEU A 260 -11.57 -12.25 -18.19
N SER A 261 -12.55 -13.13 -17.99
CA SER A 261 -13.97 -12.74 -17.98
C SER A 261 -14.29 -11.69 -16.91
N SER A 262 -13.58 -11.72 -15.77
CA SER A 262 -13.75 -10.75 -14.69
C SER A 262 -13.42 -9.33 -15.13
N TYR A 263 -12.43 -9.12 -16.01
CA TYR A 263 -12.13 -7.79 -16.54
C TYR A 263 -13.30 -7.19 -17.34
N VAL A 264 -14.04 -8.04 -18.06
CA VAL A 264 -15.03 -7.64 -19.08
C VAL A 264 -16.46 -7.57 -18.54
N PHE A 265 -16.77 -8.41 -17.55
CA PHE A 265 -18.15 -8.63 -17.07
C PHE A 265 -18.33 -8.47 -15.57
N THR A 266 -17.35 -8.87 -14.74
CA THR A 266 -17.47 -8.86 -13.27
C THR A 266 -16.22 -8.28 -12.60
N PRO A 267 -15.93 -6.97 -12.75
CA PRO A 267 -14.65 -6.36 -12.34
C PRO A 267 -14.39 -6.35 -10.83
N ASN A 268 -15.40 -6.68 -10.02
CA ASN A 268 -15.28 -6.85 -8.58
C ASN A 268 -15.25 -8.32 -8.13
N VAL A 269 -15.30 -9.29 -9.05
CA VAL A 269 -15.28 -10.73 -8.73
C VAL A 269 -14.32 -11.47 -9.66
N LEU A 270 -13.18 -11.89 -9.12
CA LEU A 270 -12.26 -12.82 -9.79
C LEU A 270 -12.79 -14.24 -9.60
N ALA A 271 -12.98 -14.99 -10.68
CA ALA A 271 -13.57 -16.32 -10.62
C ALA A 271 -12.80 -17.32 -11.52
N ALA A 272 -12.37 -18.43 -10.95
CA ALA A 272 -11.64 -19.48 -11.65
C ALA A 272 -11.87 -20.88 -11.04
N VAL A 273 -11.67 -21.91 -11.86
CA VAL A 273 -11.56 -23.30 -11.43
C VAL A 273 -10.30 -23.88 -12.06
N THR A 274 -9.37 -24.36 -11.25
CA THR A 274 -8.07 -24.92 -11.67
C THR A 274 -7.92 -26.34 -11.10
N ALA A 275 -6.79 -27.00 -11.37
CA ALA A 275 -6.47 -28.28 -10.73
C ALA A 275 -6.33 -28.15 -9.19
N ASN A 276 -5.95 -26.96 -8.69
CA ASN A 276 -5.74 -26.70 -7.27
C ASN A 276 -7.02 -26.33 -6.51
N GLY A 277 -8.10 -25.92 -7.20
CA GLY A 277 -9.38 -25.66 -6.54
C GLY A 277 -10.35 -24.76 -7.31
N THR A 278 -11.27 -24.15 -6.57
CA THR A 278 -12.19 -23.11 -7.07
C THR A 278 -11.88 -21.82 -6.31
N ILE A 279 -11.59 -20.75 -7.03
CA ILE A 279 -11.30 -19.43 -6.46
C ILE A 279 -12.39 -18.45 -6.89
N VAL A 280 -13.01 -17.83 -5.90
CA VAL A 280 -14.01 -16.77 -6.06
C VAL A 280 -13.64 -15.66 -5.09
N GLN A 281 -12.99 -14.61 -5.59
CA GLN A 281 -12.52 -13.50 -4.78
C GLN A 281 -13.32 -12.23 -5.11
N LYS A 282 -14.14 -11.80 -4.16
CA LYS A 282 -14.73 -10.45 -4.19
C LYS A 282 -13.63 -9.44 -3.86
N LEU A 283 -13.42 -8.46 -4.74
CA LEU A 283 -12.48 -7.36 -4.52
C LEU A 283 -13.19 -6.27 -3.71
N ASP A 284 -12.56 -5.79 -2.63
CA ASP A 284 -13.07 -4.69 -1.80
C ASP A 284 -12.93 -3.35 -2.54
N ARG A 285 -13.84 -3.13 -3.49
CA ARG A 285 -13.95 -1.97 -4.36
C ARG A 285 -15.45 -1.69 -4.57
N PRO A 286 -15.89 -0.43 -4.67
CA PRO A 286 -17.27 -0.12 -5.03
C PRO A 286 -17.61 -0.67 -6.42
N GLN A 287 -18.89 -0.95 -6.68
CA GLN A 287 -19.34 -1.44 -8.00
C GLN A 287 -19.26 -0.32 -9.03
N GLU A 288 -18.13 -0.25 -9.74
CA GLU A 288 -17.93 0.71 -10.82
C GLU A 288 -18.54 0.19 -12.12
N ASN A 289 -19.59 0.86 -12.61
CA ASN A 289 -20.24 0.54 -13.88
C ASN A 289 -19.35 0.95 -15.06
N TRP A 290 -18.33 0.16 -15.35
CA TRP A 290 -17.38 0.41 -16.43
C TRP A 290 -18.04 0.31 -17.80
N ASN A 291 -17.98 1.40 -18.55
CA ASN A 291 -18.26 1.38 -19.98
C ASN A 291 -17.10 0.64 -20.69
N ILE A 292 -17.33 -0.62 -21.01
CA ILE A 292 -16.42 -1.47 -21.78
C ILE A 292 -16.99 -1.57 -23.20
N PRO A 293 -16.20 -1.26 -24.25
CA PRO A 293 -16.68 -1.27 -25.62
C PRO A 293 -17.33 -2.61 -26.01
N GLU A 294 -18.48 -2.57 -26.69
CA GLU A 294 -19.18 -3.79 -27.11
C GLU A 294 -18.28 -4.70 -27.96
N GLY A 295 -17.48 -4.11 -28.87
CA GLY A 295 -16.48 -4.83 -29.66
C GLY A 295 -15.54 -5.68 -28.80
N LEU A 296 -15.05 -5.15 -27.67
CA LEU A 296 -14.17 -5.89 -26.78
C LEU A 296 -14.88 -7.07 -26.08
N ARG A 297 -16.15 -6.88 -25.70
CA ARG A 297 -16.99 -7.95 -25.15
C ARG A 297 -17.19 -9.07 -26.17
N ARG A 298 -17.45 -8.70 -27.43
CA ARG A 298 -17.65 -9.64 -28.54
C ARG A 298 -16.37 -10.36 -28.92
N ASP A 299 -15.25 -9.66 -29.03
CA ASP A 299 -13.93 -10.24 -29.35
C ASP A 299 -13.50 -11.25 -28.28
N PHE A 300 -13.71 -10.94 -27.00
CA PHE A 300 -13.49 -11.89 -25.91
C PHE A 300 -14.43 -13.10 -25.99
N LEU A 301 -15.72 -12.92 -26.24
CA LEU A 301 -16.66 -14.04 -26.34
C LEU A 301 -16.42 -14.92 -27.59
N LEU A 302 -15.94 -14.34 -28.69
CA LEU A 302 -15.48 -15.08 -29.86
C LEU A 302 -14.25 -15.92 -29.53
N ALA A 303 -13.30 -15.36 -28.76
CA ALA A 303 -12.14 -16.11 -28.27
C ALA A 303 -12.54 -17.23 -27.29
N ALA A 304 -13.45 -16.94 -26.36
CA ALA A 304 -14.03 -17.90 -25.43
C ALA A 304 -14.68 -19.09 -26.17
N ALA A 305 -15.44 -18.83 -27.24
CA ALA A 305 -16.03 -19.89 -28.05
C ALA A 305 -14.97 -20.79 -28.72
N GLN A 306 -13.85 -20.23 -29.20
CA GLN A 306 -12.78 -21.02 -29.84
C GLN A 306 -12.02 -21.92 -28.85
N ILE A 307 -11.96 -21.55 -27.56
CA ILE A 307 -11.28 -22.33 -26.52
C ILE A 307 -12.24 -23.33 -25.86
N LEU A 308 -13.44 -22.88 -25.45
CA LEU A 308 -14.36 -23.71 -24.66
C LEU A 308 -15.15 -24.74 -25.48
N LEU A 309 -15.28 -24.55 -26.80
CA LEU A 309 -15.94 -25.51 -27.71
C LEU A 309 -14.98 -26.58 -28.27
N ARG A 310 -13.73 -26.67 -27.75
CA ARG A 310 -12.81 -27.78 -28.06
C ARG A 310 -13.41 -29.12 -27.58
N PRO A 311 -13.21 -30.25 -28.31
CA PRO A 311 -13.84 -31.52 -27.96
C PRO A 311 -13.34 -32.04 -26.59
N PRO A 312 -14.24 -32.50 -25.68
CA PRO A 312 -13.84 -32.89 -24.32
C PRO A 312 -13.07 -34.20 -24.22
N GLN A 313 -12.92 -34.94 -25.33
CA GLN A 313 -12.27 -36.26 -25.39
C GLN A 313 -10.76 -36.22 -25.09
N THR A 314 -10.14 -35.04 -25.16
CA THR A 314 -8.71 -34.82 -24.84
C THR A 314 -8.50 -34.05 -23.54
N MET A 315 -9.56 -33.80 -22.76
CA MET A 315 -9.51 -32.99 -21.54
C MET A 315 -9.42 -33.85 -20.28
N THR A 316 -8.64 -33.41 -19.30
CA THR A 316 -8.65 -33.94 -17.93
C THR A 316 -9.92 -33.53 -17.17
N THR A 317 -10.20 -34.21 -16.06
CA THR A 317 -11.33 -33.88 -15.15
C THR A 317 -11.28 -32.44 -14.64
N ALA A 318 -10.08 -31.87 -14.46
CA ALA A 318 -9.89 -30.48 -14.04
C ALA A 318 -10.27 -29.50 -15.17
N GLU A 319 -9.82 -29.75 -16.40
CA GLU A 319 -10.18 -28.95 -17.58
C GLU A 319 -11.68 -29.04 -17.90
N ILE A 320 -12.29 -30.22 -17.79
CA ILE A 320 -13.74 -30.41 -17.96
C ILE A 320 -14.51 -29.59 -16.93
N SER A 321 -14.09 -29.62 -15.66
CA SER A 321 -14.71 -28.84 -14.58
C SER A 321 -14.55 -27.33 -14.80
N SER A 322 -13.38 -26.90 -15.28
CA SER A 322 -13.08 -25.50 -15.57
C SER A 322 -13.86 -24.98 -16.79
N ALA A 323 -13.93 -25.76 -17.87
CA ALA A 323 -14.70 -25.43 -19.06
C ALA A 323 -16.21 -25.39 -18.79
N PHE A 324 -16.72 -26.30 -17.96
CA PHE A 324 -18.12 -26.27 -17.52
C PHE A 324 -18.43 -25.01 -16.70
N PHE A 325 -17.58 -24.66 -15.73
CA PHE A 325 -17.71 -23.45 -14.93
C PHE A 325 -17.67 -22.18 -15.80
N ALA A 326 -16.68 -22.07 -16.70
CA ALA A 326 -16.51 -20.94 -17.59
C ALA A 326 -17.70 -20.77 -18.56
N LEU A 327 -18.20 -21.86 -19.17
CA LEU A 327 -19.40 -21.79 -20.03
C LEU A 327 -20.65 -21.39 -19.24
N ARG A 328 -20.87 -21.96 -18.04
CA ARG A 328 -22.03 -21.60 -17.20
C ARG A 328 -21.99 -20.12 -16.81
N ARG A 329 -20.81 -19.61 -16.42
CA ARG A 329 -20.60 -18.20 -16.06
C ARG A 329 -20.78 -17.25 -17.25
N LEU A 330 -20.34 -17.65 -18.45
CA LEU A 330 -20.43 -16.83 -19.66
C LEU A 330 -21.78 -16.92 -20.40
N LEU A 331 -22.64 -17.90 -20.08
CA LEU A 331 -23.90 -18.16 -20.77
C LEU A 331 -24.81 -16.92 -20.95
N PRO A 332 -25.02 -16.05 -19.94
CA PRO A 332 -25.84 -14.83 -20.12
C PRO A 332 -25.24 -13.86 -21.13
N PHE A 333 -23.91 -13.76 -21.19
CA PHE A 333 -23.20 -12.86 -22.09
C PHE A 333 -23.15 -13.41 -23.53
N PHE A 334 -23.07 -14.73 -23.69
CA PHE A 334 -23.31 -15.37 -25.00
C PHE A 334 -24.73 -15.07 -25.51
N GLN A 335 -25.76 -15.21 -24.67
CA GLN A 335 -27.13 -14.86 -25.03
C GLN A 335 -27.30 -13.37 -25.40
N GLN A 336 -26.58 -12.47 -24.72
CA GLN A 336 -26.66 -11.02 -24.95
C GLN A 336 -25.89 -10.56 -26.20
N TYR A 337 -24.67 -11.07 -26.45
CA TYR A 337 -23.74 -10.49 -27.44
C TYR A 337 -23.41 -11.39 -28.63
N LEU A 338 -23.56 -12.72 -28.52
CA LEU A 338 -23.30 -13.71 -29.59
C LEU A 338 -24.38 -14.83 -29.62
N PRO A 339 -25.66 -14.47 -29.84
CA PRO A 339 -26.76 -15.45 -29.84
C PRO A 339 -26.63 -16.54 -30.92
N ASP A 340 -25.84 -16.30 -31.98
CA ASP A 340 -25.51 -17.27 -33.01
C ASP A 340 -24.62 -18.43 -32.50
N LYS A 341 -23.87 -18.22 -31.41
CA LYS A 341 -23.06 -19.25 -30.75
C LYS A 341 -23.80 -19.99 -29.65
N LEU A 342 -24.94 -19.48 -29.20
CA LEU A 342 -25.70 -20.00 -28.06
C LEU A 342 -26.06 -21.51 -28.19
N PRO A 343 -26.51 -22.04 -29.35
CA PRO A 343 -26.81 -23.47 -29.48
C PRO A 343 -25.59 -24.37 -29.31
N ALA A 344 -24.43 -23.96 -29.84
CA ALA A 344 -23.16 -24.69 -29.70
C ALA A 344 -22.63 -24.65 -28.25
N VAL A 345 -22.73 -23.47 -27.61
CA VAL A 345 -22.42 -23.27 -26.18
C VAL A 345 -23.29 -24.16 -25.29
N GLN A 346 -24.59 -24.23 -25.54
CA GLN A 346 -25.51 -25.09 -24.77
C GLN A 346 -25.24 -26.58 -24.99
N ALA A 347 -25.00 -27.00 -26.24
CA ALA A 347 -24.64 -28.39 -26.54
C ALA A 347 -23.35 -28.83 -25.84
N GLN A 348 -22.28 -28.01 -25.94
CA GLN A 348 -21.01 -28.27 -25.27
C GLN A 348 -21.13 -28.25 -23.74
N MET A 349 -21.88 -27.30 -23.17
CA MET A 349 -22.13 -27.23 -21.73
C MET A 349 -22.84 -28.50 -21.22
N ASN A 350 -23.78 -29.05 -21.99
CA ASN A 350 -24.46 -30.31 -21.65
C ASN A 350 -23.52 -31.52 -21.73
N LEU A 351 -22.61 -31.57 -22.72
CA LEU A 351 -21.59 -32.63 -22.82
C LEU A 351 -20.57 -32.56 -21.69
N LEU A 352 -20.12 -31.36 -21.33
CA LEU A 352 -19.21 -31.16 -20.19
C LEU A 352 -19.90 -31.45 -18.86
N ALA A 353 -21.18 -31.08 -18.70
CA ALA A 353 -21.96 -31.42 -17.51
C ALA A 353 -21.98 -32.93 -17.24
N GLN A 354 -22.26 -33.74 -18.27
CA GLN A 354 -22.30 -35.20 -18.17
C GLN A 354 -20.97 -35.80 -17.67
N ASN A 355 -19.85 -35.24 -18.12
CA ASN A 355 -18.50 -35.71 -17.77
C ASN A 355 -17.91 -35.08 -16.49
N ALA A 356 -18.47 -33.95 -16.01
CA ALA A 356 -18.06 -33.30 -14.77
C ALA A 356 -18.53 -34.07 -13.52
N SER A 357 -17.73 -34.06 -12.45
CA SER A 357 -18.11 -34.67 -11.16
C SER A 357 -19.28 -33.94 -10.50
N SER A 358 -19.99 -34.62 -9.59
CA SER A 358 -21.04 -33.99 -8.76
C SER A 358 -20.51 -32.74 -8.04
N SER A 359 -19.35 -32.88 -7.38
CA SER A 359 -18.67 -31.79 -6.69
C SER A 359 -18.22 -30.63 -7.59
N ALA A 360 -18.10 -30.83 -8.92
CA ALA A 360 -17.85 -29.76 -9.88
C ALA A 360 -19.15 -29.08 -10.32
N ARG A 361 -20.25 -29.84 -10.46
CA ARG A 361 -21.60 -29.30 -10.75
C ARG A 361 -22.10 -28.44 -9.59
N GLU A 362 -22.08 -28.97 -8.37
CA GLU A 362 -22.50 -28.28 -7.12
C GLU A 362 -21.77 -26.93 -6.94
N ARG A 363 -20.43 -26.92 -7.05
CA ARG A 363 -19.64 -25.67 -6.98
C ARG A 363 -19.95 -24.71 -8.13
N THR A 364 -20.27 -25.22 -9.32
CA THR A 364 -20.64 -24.38 -10.46
C THR A 364 -22.02 -23.75 -10.26
N GLU A 365 -22.98 -24.48 -9.71
CA GLU A 365 -24.30 -23.97 -9.33
C GLU A 365 -24.20 -22.92 -8.21
N GLN A 366 -23.34 -23.16 -7.21
CA GLN A 366 -23.11 -22.23 -6.10
C GLN A 366 -22.46 -20.90 -6.52
N PHE A 367 -21.47 -20.95 -7.44
CA PHE A 367 -20.56 -19.81 -7.66
C PHE A 367 -20.58 -19.18 -9.05
N ALA A 368 -21.12 -19.82 -10.09
CA ALA A 368 -21.00 -19.27 -11.46
C ALA A 368 -21.71 -17.93 -11.65
N GLU A 369 -22.74 -17.61 -10.86
CA GLU A 369 -23.52 -16.38 -10.96
C GLU A 369 -22.96 -15.21 -10.12
N GLU A 370 -21.92 -15.44 -9.32
CA GLU A 370 -21.37 -14.42 -8.40
C GLU A 370 -20.87 -13.17 -9.14
N GLY A 371 -21.38 -12.00 -8.74
CA GLY A 371 -21.13 -10.71 -9.38
C GLY A 371 -21.78 -10.48 -10.75
N ILE A 372 -22.60 -11.41 -11.26
CA ILE A 372 -23.35 -11.24 -12.52
C ILE A 372 -24.75 -10.66 -12.26
N LYS A 373 -25.44 -11.17 -11.24
CA LYS A 373 -26.72 -10.60 -10.77
C LYS A 373 -26.43 -9.38 -9.88
N PRO A 374 -27.31 -8.36 -9.86
CA PRO A 374 -27.32 -7.39 -8.77
C PRO A 374 -27.49 -8.08 -7.40
N GLU A 375 -27.00 -7.47 -6.33
CA GLU A 375 -27.38 -7.90 -4.96
C GLU A 375 -28.84 -7.48 -4.67
N SER A 376 -29.78 -8.21 -5.27
CA SER A 376 -31.22 -8.10 -5.05
C SER A 376 -31.83 -9.49 -4.88
N ASP A 377 -32.57 -9.68 -3.80
CA ASP A 377 -33.54 -10.76 -3.59
C ASP A 377 -33.00 -12.19 -3.67
N ALA A 378 -31.92 -12.47 -2.92
CA ALA A 378 -31.74 -13.81 -2.37
C ALA A 378 -32.82 -14.04 -1.30
N ASN A 379 -33.63 -15.10 -1.44
CA ASN A 379 -34.76 -15.40 -0.55
C ASN A 379 -34.32 -15.40 0.93
N SER A 380 -34.88 -14.48 1.72
CA SER A 380 -34.52 -14.26 3.12
C SER A 380 -35.78 -14.28 3.98
N THR A 381 -35.82 -15.09 5.04
CA THR A 381 -36.93 -15.13 6.00
C THR A 381 -37.00 -13.85 6.85
N GLU A 382 -38.06 -13.63 7.63
CA GLU A 382 -38.22 -12.38 8.41
C GLU A 382 -37.04 -12.11 9.36
N THR A 383 -36.42 -13.15 9.92
CA THR A 383 -35.18 -13.04 10.72
C THR A 383 -33.96 -12.63 9.88
N ASP A 384 -33.86 -13.11 8.66
CA ASP A 384 -32.79 -12.73 7.73
C ASP A 384 -32.99 -11.29 7.24
N GLY A 385 -34.25 -10.85 7.05
CA GLY A 385 -34.60 -9.51 6.61
C GLY A 385 -34.15 -8.42 7.59
N VAL A 386 -34.25 -8.66 8.91
CA VAL A 386 -33.69 -7.75 9.93
C VAL A 386 -32.16 -7.73 9.88
N ARG A 387 -31.50 -8.90 9.75
CA ARG A 387 -30.03 -8.99 9.64
C ARG A 387 -29.51 -8.30 8.38
N ALA A 388 -30.18 -8.48 7.24
CA ALA A 388 -29.88 -7.82 5.98
C ALA A 388 -30.09 -6.30 6.05
N ALA A 389 -31.16 -5.83 6.71
CA ALA A 389 -31.41 -4.40 6.92
C ALA A 389 -30.32 -3.77 7.80
N ASP A 390 -29.88 -4.44 8.88
CA ASP A 390 -28.79 -3.96 9.74
C ASP A 390 -27.42 -3.99 9.04
N LEU A 391 -27.15 -4.99 8.20
CA LEU A 391 -25.97 -5.03 7.33
C LEU A 391 -25.98 -3.88 6.30
N ALA A 392 -27.14 -3.59 5.68
CA ALA A 392 -27.31 -2.48 4.76
C ALA A 392 -27.13 -1.12 5.47
N ARG A 393 -27.72 -0.94 6.67
CA ARG A 393 -27.50 0.23 7.54
C ARG A 393 -26.04 0.40 7.92
N SER A 394 -25.36 -0.68 8.32
CA SER A 394 -23.92 -0.70 8.63
C SER A 394 -23.09 -0.22 7.44
N ARG A 395 -23.32 -0.75 6.23
CA ARG A 395 -22.63 -0.33 5.01
C ARG A 395 -22.93 1.14 4.67
N ALA A 396 -24.18 1.57 4.77
CA ALA A 396 -24.59 2.95 4.50
C ALA A 396 -24.02 3.96 5.51
N ALA A 397 -24.02 3.63 6.81
CA ALA A 397 -23.45 4.43 7.88
C ALA A 397 -21.93 4.59 7.71
N ARG A 398 -21.21 3.48 7.46
CA ARG A 398 -19.76 3.52 7.17
C ARG A 398 -19.46 4.37 5.94
N ALA A 399 -20.19 4.19 4.84
CA ALA A 399 -20.01 4.96 3.61
C ALA A 399 -20.33 6.46 3.77
N ALA A 400 -21.30 6.82 4.61
CA ALA A 400 -21.63 8.21 4.94
C ALA A 400 -20.57 8.86 5.85
N ALA A 401 -20.11 8.16 6.89
CA ALA A 401 -19.09 8.67 7.80
C ALA A 401 -17.74 8.91 7.10
N MET A 402 -17.36 8.01 6.18
CA MET A 402 -16.17 8.16 5.34
C MET A 402 -16.20 9.40 4.43
N LYS A 403 -17.38 9.96 4.17
CA LYS A 403 -17.58 11.23 3.44
C LYS A 403 -17.72 12.45 4.36
N GLY A 404 -17.77 12.26 5.67
CA GLY A 404 -18.04 13.33 6.65
C GLY A 404 -19.52 13.68 6.81
N GLU A 405 -20.45 12.84 6.36
CA GLU A 405 -21.89 13.11 6.39
C GLU A 405 -22.50 12.74 7.75
N LEU A 406 -22.96 13.73 8.53
CA LEU A 406 -23.46 13.54 9.92
C LEU A 406 -24.60 12.52 10.05
N LYS A 407 -25.43 12.36 9.01
CA LYS A 407 -26.50 11.33 8.92
C LYS A 407 -26.02 9.89 9.12
N ALA A 408 -24.70 9.65 9.01
CA ALA A 408 -24.09 8.39 9.37
C ALA A 408 -24.44 7.94 10.81
N ARG A 409 -24.60 8.90 11.73
CA ARG A 409 -25.03 8.63 13.10
C ARG A 409 -26.46 8.11 13.13
N GLU A 410 -27.39 8.79 12.44
CA GLU A 410 -28.79 8.40 12.34
C GLU A 410 -28.96 6.98 11.75
N LEU A 411 -28.16 6.66 10.73
CA LEU A 411 -28.13 5.33 10.10
C LEU A 411 -27.58 4.25 11.05
N ALA A 412 -26.57 4.57 11.87
CA ALA A 412 -26.03 3.66 12.88
C ALA A 412 -26.98 3.49 14.09
N GLU A 413 -27.67 4.55 14.50
CA GLU A 413 -28.67 4.51 15.58
C GLU A 413 -29.92 3.70 15.21
N GLN A 414 -30.19 3.50 13.91
CA GLN A 414 -31.23 2.61 13.38
C GLN A 414 -30.85 1.12 13.33
N ILE A 415 -29.62 0.73 13.68
CA ILE A 415 -29.22 -0.67 13.77
C ILE A 415 -29.92 -1.33 14.98
N SER A 416 -30.43 -2.55 14.78
CA SER A 416 -31.27 -3.30 15.72
C SER A 416 -30.42 -4.14 16.67
N ASP A 417 -29.37 -4.80 16.16
CA ASP A 417 -28.35 -5.49 16.97
C ASP A 417 -27.56 -4.48 17.83
N PRO A 418 -27.55 -4.60 19.17
CA PRO A 418 -26.89 -3.63 20.04
C PRO A 418 -25.35 -3.67 19.96
N SER A 419 -24.74 -4.83 19.70
CA SER A 419 -23.29 -4.98 19.60
C SER A 419 -22.78 -4.46 18.26
N LEU A 420 -23.48 -4.76 17.17
CA LEU A 420 -23.18 -4.18 15.86
C LEU A 420 -23.40 -2.66 15.88
N LYS A 421 -24.48 -2.19 16.52
CA LYS A 421 -24.75 -0.75 16.72
C LYS A 421 -23.63 -0.06 17.48
N GLU A 422 -23.13 -0.62 18.58
CA GLU A 422 -22.00 -0.03 19.31
C GLU A 422 -20.71 0.01 18.45
N GLN A 423 -20.38 -1.08 17.76
CA GLN A 423 -19.21 -1.13 16.86
C GLN A 423 -19.31 -0.09 15.72
N ILE A 424 -20.47 0.03 15.07
CA ILE A 424 -20.67 0.97 13.97
C ILE A 424 -20.76 2.41 14.48
N LEU A 425 -21.31 2.67 15.66
CA LEU A 425 -21.24 4.00 16.28
C LEU A 425 -19.80 4.40 16.60
N ALA A 426 -18.99 3.51 17.17
CA ALA A 426 -17.56 3.77 17.40
C ALA A 426 -16.80 4.06 16.09
N PHE A 427 -17.08 3.31 15.01
CA PHE A 427 -16.57 3.61 13.66
C PHE A 427 -16.98 5.01 13.21
N VAL A 428 -18.28 5.33 13.29
CA VAL A 428 -18.86 6.57 12.76
C VAL A 428 -18.30 7.79 13.49
N GLU A 429 -18.25 7.77 14.83
CA GLU A 429 -17.68 8.86 15.62
C GLU A 429 -16.21 9.12 15.24
N VAL A 430 -15.38 8.06 15.16
CA VAL A 430 -13.97 8.19 14.83
C VAL A 430 -13.75 8.67 13.39
N ALA A 431 -14.50 8.16 12.41
CA ALA A 431 -14.42 8.61 11.02
C ALA A 431 -14.87 10.08 10.86
N LEU A 432 -15.94 10.50 11.54
CA LEU A 432 -16.42 11.88 11.52
C LEU A 432 -15.45 12.86 12.20
N ILE A 433 -14.91 12.52 13.38
CA ILE A 433 -13.91 13.36 14.08
C ILE A 433 -12.63 13.50 13.23
N SER A 434 -12.17 12.40 12.62
CA SER A 434 -11.03 12.42 11.68
C SER A 434 -11.27 13.34 10.48
N LYS A 435 -12.47 13.30 9.89
CA LYS A 435 -12.85 14.21 8.78
C LYS A 435 -12.93 15.67 9.21
N LEU A 436 -13.38 15.97 10.44
CA LEU A 436 -13.37 17.34 10.98
C LEU A 436 -11.93 17.86 11.24
N ILE A 437 -11.01 16.97 11.64
CA ILE A 437 -9.57 17.27 11.79
C ILE A 437 -8.92 17.53 10.43
N GLU A 438 -9.15 16.66 9.42
CA GLU A 438 -8.71 16.89 8.04
C GLU A 438 -9.20 18.23 7.48
N GLN A 439 -10.47 18.58 7.76
CA GLN A 439 -11.08 19.85 7.36
C GLN A 439 -10.71 21.05 8.25
N ARG A 440 -9.80 20.88 9.23
CA ARG A 440 -9.34 21.91 10.17
C ARG A 440 -10.47 22.62 10.93
N GLN A 441 -11.44 21.87 11.44
CA GLN A 441 -12.57 22.36 12.25
C GLN A 441 -12.45 21.88 13.71
N PRO A 442 -11.47 22.38 14.49
CA PRO A 442 -11.15 21.86 15.82
C PRO A 442 -12.31 21.97 16.82
N ASP A 443 -13.09 23.06 16.75
CA ASP A 443 -14.24 23.28 17.66
C ASP A 443 -15.33 22.21 17.50
N LYS A 444 -15.68 21.86 16.25
CA LYS A 444 -16.66 20.81 15.97
C LYS A 444 -16.10 19.43 16.29
N ALA A 445 -14.83 19.18 15.99
CA ALA A 445 -14.15 17.94 16.36
C ALA A 445 -14.18 17.74 17.88
N MET A 446 -13.92 18.80 18.66
CA MET A 446 -13.99 18.79 20.11
C MET A 446 -15.42 18.62 20.64
N GLU A 447 -16.43 19.28 20.06
CA GLU A 447 -17.83 19.11 20.47
C GLU A 447 -18.31 17.66 20.26
N LEU A 448 -17.93 17.04 19.15
CA LEU A 448 -18.24 15.64 18.85
C LEU A 448 -17.47 14.69 19.77
N LEU A 449 -16.16 14.89 19.96
CA LEU A 449 -15.31 14.11 20.86
C LEU A 449 -15.77 14.12 22.33
N ARG A 450 -16.40 15.21 22.78
CA ARG A 450 -17.01 15.29 24.12
C ARG A 450 -18.19 14.34 24.30
N LYS A 451 -18.91 14.00 23.22
CA LYS A 451 -20.11 13.13 23.21
C LYS A 451 -19.81 11.69 22.77
N ALA A 452 -18.71 11.47 22.05
CA ALA A 452 -18.36 10.19 21.46
C ALA A 452 -17.91 9.13 22.49
N ASN A 453 -18.51 7.94 22.44
CA ASN A 453 -18.05 6.74 23.14
C ASN A 453 -17.01 6.01 22.26
N ILE A 454 -15.72 6.18 22.56
CA ILE A 454 -14.60 5.64 21.78
C ILE A 454 -13.47 5.19 22.73
N ALA A 455 -12.71 4.17 22.34
CA ALA A 455 -11.68 3.59 23.21
C ALA A 455 -10.53 4.60 23.54
N PRO A 456 -9.88 4.51 24.72
CA PRO A 456 -9.02 5.56 25.27
C PRO A 456 -7.93 6.08 24.33
N LEU A 457 -7.25 5.20 23.58
CA LEU A 457 -6.23 5.59 22.60
C LEU A 457 -6.77 6.56 21.53
N HIS A 458 -7.96 6.30 20.99
CA HIS A 458 -8.61 7.19 20.02
C HIS A 458 -8.88 8.56 20.63
N ARG A 459 -9.40 8.57 21.88
CA ARG A 459 -9.73 9.80 22.61
C ARG A 459 -8.49 10.65 22.87
N ILE A 460 -7.41 10.03 23.33
CA ILE A 460 -6.12 10.69 23.57
C ILE A 460 -5.51 11.21 22.27
N TRP A 461 -5.49 10.41 21.21
CA TRP A 461 -4.99 10.84 19.91
C TRP A 461 -5.76 12.05 19.38
N PHE A 462 -7.10 12.02 19.41
CA PHE A 462 -7.90 13.17 18.99
C PHE A 462 -7.69 14.42 19.85
N LEU A 463 -7.51 14.28 21.18
CA LEU A 463 -7.12 15.42 22.02
C LEU A 463 -5.78 16.01 21.56
N THR A 464 -4.78 15.18 21.21
CA THR A 464 -3.49 15.65 20.73
C THR A 464 -3.55 16.31 19.34
N GLU A 465 -4.32 15.75 18.39
CA GLU A 465 -4.45 16.34 17.04
C GLU A 465 -5.32 17.61 17.03
N ILE A 466 -6.35 17.70 17.89
CA ILE A 466 -7.09 18.95 18.08
C ILE A 466 -6.17 20.01 18.72
N ALA A 467 -5.38 19.64 19.72
CA ALA A 467 -4.41 20.56 20.34
C ALA A 467 -3.33 21.04 19.37
N THR A 468 -2.86 20.23 18.42
CA THR A 468 -1.91 20.69 17.38
C THR A 468 -2.59 21.60 16.35
N LEU A 469 -3.86 21.34 15.99
CA LEU A 469 -4.66 22.22 15.12
C LEU A 469 -4.97 23.60 15.73
N LEU A 470 -5.19 23.68 17.05
CA LEU A 470 -5.43 24.94 17.76
C LEU A 470 -4.24 25.92 17.69
N GLY A 471 -3.03 25.39 17.49
CA GLY A 471 -1.82 26.18 17.31
C GLY A 471 -1.49 27.12 18.48
N LYS A 472 -0.55 28.05 18.24
CA LYS A 472 -0.08 28.97 19.28
C LYS A 472 -1.11 30.04 19.67
N GLU A 473 -2.04 30.36 18.77
CA GLU A 473 -3.07 31.38 18.99
C GLU A 473 -4.06 30.98 20.09
N ARG A 474 -4.45 29.69 20.15
CA ARG A 474 -5.26 29.10 21.23
C ARG A 474 -4.41 28.22 22.15
N GLY A 475 -3.16 28.62 22.37
CA GLY A 475 -2.14 27.81 23.06
C GLY A 475 -2.38 27.52 24.56
N LEU A 476 -3.32 28.20 25.21
CA LEU A 476 -3.77 27.86 26.57
C LEU A 476 -4.73 26.67 26.54
N GLU A 477 -5.79 26.76 25.74
CA GLU A 477 -6.77 25.69 25.51
C GLU A 477 -6.10 24.43 24.93
N ALA A 478 -5.12 24.59 24.03
CA ALA A 478 -4.31 23.48 23.53
C ALA A 478 -3.56 22.74 24.65
N ARG A 479 -3.01 23.46 25.65
CA ARG A 479 -2.36 22.86 26.82
C ARG A 479 -3.37 22.17 27.76
N GLU A 480 -4.57 22.71 27.91
CA GLU A 480 -5.64 22.06 28.69
C GLU A 480 -6.04 20.72 28.07
N LEU A 481 -6.21 20.66 26.75
CA LEU A 481 -6.47 19.40 26.03
C LEU A 481 -5.33 18.38 26.19
N LEU A 482 -4.07 18.85 26.24
CA LEU A 482 -2.90 17.98 26.43
C LEU A 482 -2.72 17.49 27.87
N GLU A 483 -3.02 18.30 28.90
CA GLU A 483 -3.07 17.79 30.28
C GLU A 483 -4.27 16.84 30.47
N MET A 484 -5.42 17.07 29.82
CA MET A 484 -6.52 16.10 29.78
C MET A 484 -6.09 14.76 29.16
N ALA A 485 -5.37 14.81 28.03
CA ALA A 485 -4.83 13.62 27.36
C ALA A 485 -3.80 12.89 28.24
N LEU A 486 -2.93 13.62 28.92
CA LEU A 486 -1.92 13.08 29.84
C LEU A 486 -2.55 12.46 31.10
N ALA A 487 -3.59 13.09 31.65
CA ALA A 487 -4.36 12.54 32.75
C ALA A 487 -5.06 11.23 32.35
N GLU A 488 -5.63 11.15 31.15
CA GLU A 488 -6.24 9.92 30.62
C GLU A 488 -5.19 8.81 30.43
N ALA A 489 -4.07 9.11 29.76
CA ALA A 489 -2.98 8.17 29.53
C ALA A 489 -2.36 7.63 30.83
N ARG A 490 -2.33 8.43 31.90
CA ARG A 490 -1.77 8.01 33.20
C ARG A 490 -2.68 7.12 34.04
N LYS A 491 -4.00 7.04 33.76
CA LYS A 491 -4.92 6.08 34.39
C LYS A 491 -4.58 4.62 34.04
N ALA A 492 -4.03 4.39 32.84
CA ALA A 492 -3.69 3.08 32.32
C ALA A 492 -2.48 2.46 33.06
N SER A 493 -2.42 1.12 33.14
CA SER A 493 -1.24 0.41 33.65
C SER A 493 0.01 0.71 32.81
N ARG A 494 1.22 0.54 33.36
CA ARG A 494 2.47 0.63 32.59
C ARG A 494 2.61 -0.50 31.55
N GLU A 495 1.85 -1.58 31.71
CA GLU A 495 1.84 -2.76 30.82
C GLU A 495 0.91 -2.60 29.60
N GLU A 496 0.06 -1.56 29.59
CA GLU A 496 -0.89 -1.28 28.51
C GLU A 496 -0.15 -0.87 27.23
N GLN A 497 -0.19 -1.73 26.21
CA GLN A 497 0.56 -1.57 24.95
C GLN A 497 0.32 -0.22 24.24
N TRP A 498 -0.88 0.35 24.40
CA TRP A 498 -1.27 1.63 23.81
C TRP A 498 -0.82 2.87 24.62
N LYS A 499 -0.28 2.71 25.83
CA LYS A 499 0.11 3.83 26.70
C LYS A 499 1.36 4.57 26.22
N ALA A 500 2.43 3.87 25.85
CA ALA A 500 3.65 4.51 25.35
C ALA A 500 3.46 5.25 23.99
N PRO A 501 2.67 4.74 23.01
CA PRO A 501 2.29 5.49 21.81
C PRO A 501 1.44 6.72 22.15
N ALA A 502 0.49 6.61 23.08
CA ALA A 502 -0.30 7.74 23.55
C ALA A 502 0.58 8.84 24.18
N LEU A 503 1.51 8.47 25.07
CA LEU A 503 2.52 9.38 25.61
C LEU A 503 3.42 9.98 24.52
N SER A 504 3.72 9.23 23.45
CA SER A 504 4.50 9.73 22.31
C SER A 504 3.79 10.85 21.54
N ALA A 505 2.49 10.69 21.26
CA ALA A 505 1.69 11.74 20.64
C ALA A 505 1.55 12.98 21.54
N ILE A 506 1.34 12.76 22.85
CA ILE A 506 1.25 13.85 23.84
C ILE A 506 2.58 14.62 23.90
N ALA A 507 3.73 13.95 24.02
CA ALA A 507 5.04 14.59 24.02
C ALA A 507 5.34 15.36 22.72
N ASN A 508 5.01 14.78 21.57
CA ASN A 508 5.19 15.41 20.26
C ASN A 508 4.34 16.68 20.12
N ALA A 509 3.07 16.65 20.56
CA ALA A 509 2.22 17.83 20.61
C ALA A 509 2.71 18.90 21.59
N TYR A 510 3.18 18.50 22.79
CA TYR A 510 3.78 19.44 23.76
C TYR A 510 4.97 20.20 23.21
N PHE A 511 5.76 19.63 22.29
CA PHE A 511 6.95 20.28 21.74
C PHE A 511 6.66 21.67 21.13
N GLY A 512 5.44 21.90 20.61
CA GLY A 512 5.01 23.20 20.08
C GLY A 512 4.74 24.27 21.16
N TYR A 513 4.58 23.87 22.42
CA TYR A 513 4.04 24.66 23.53
C TYR A 513 4.95 24.73 24.77
N ASP A 514 5.60 23.63 25.13
CA ASP A 514 6.55 23.49 26.24
C ASP A 514 7.50 22.32 25.93
N LYS A 515 8.73 22.66 25.54
CA LYS A 515 9.78 21.69 25.23
C LYS A 515 10.24 20.90 26.45
N LEU A 516 10.30 21.52 27.64
CA LEU A 516 10.74 20.84 28.86
C LEU A 516 9.72 19.76 29.25
N ARG A 517 8.43 20.08 29.15
CA ARG A 517 7.33 19.12 29.32
C ARG A 517 7.37 18.00 28.27
N ALA A 518 7.66 18.32 27.01
CA ALA A 518 7.85 17.32 25.94
C ALA A 518 8.98 16.33 26.27
N TRP A 519 10.16 16.81 26.70
CA TRP A 519 11.27 15.96 27.12
C TRP A 519 10.94 15.08 28.34
N GLN A 520 10.19 15.59 29.32
CA GLN A 520 9.73 14.79 30.48
C GLN A 520 8.81 13.64 30.04
N ILE A 521 7.81 13.93 29.19
CA ILE A 521 6.84 12.92 28.74
C ILE A 521 7.49 11.94 27.75
N ALA A 522 8.49 12.37 26.98
CA ALA A 522 9.31 11.49 26.15
C ALA A 522 10.09 10.45 26.97
N ALA A 523 10.63 10.83 28.13
CA ALA A 523 11.26 9.89 29.05
C ALA A 523 10.24 8.89 29.64
N GLU A 524 9.06 9.37 30.05
CA GLU A 524 7.95 8.51 30.53
C GLU A 524 7.46 7.53 29.43
N ALA A 525 7.46 7.96 28.16
CA ALA A 525 7.14 7.11 27.01
C ALA A 525 8.18 5.99 26.80
N VAL A 526 9.48 6.30 26.90
CA VAL A 526 10.55 5.30 26.80
C VAL A 526 10.53 4.33 28.00
N GLU A 527 10.34 4.82 29.22
CA GLU A 527 10.14 3.95 30.40
C GLU A 527 8.97 2.98 30.21
N THR A 528 7.84 3.49 29.70
CA THR A 528 6.62 2.69 29.48
C THR A 528 6.82 1.67 28.35
N ALA A 529 7.44 2.06 27.24
CA ALA A 529 7.78 1.13 26.15
C ALA A 529 8.74 0.03 26.61
N ASN A 530 9.68 0.35 27.51
CA ASN A 530 10.61 -0.58 28.12
C ASN A 530 10.01 -1.48 29.22
N ALA A 531 8.75 -1.24 29.62
CA ALA A 531 8.01 -2.03 30.60
C ALA A 531 6.94 -2.94 29.95
N ALA A 532 6.47 -2.61 28.74
CA ALA A 532 5.58 -3.45 27.97
C ALA A 532 6.25 -4.78 27.59
N THR A 533 5.52 -5.89 27.74
CA THR A 533 6.00 -7.25 27.36
C THR A 533 6.09 -7.46 25.85
N PHE A 534 5.39 -6.65 25.07
CA PHE A 534 5.42 -6.66 23.61
C PHE A 534 5.08 -5.27 23.07
N PHE A 535 5.91 -4.72 22.17
CA PHE A 535 5.74 -3.39 21.61
C PHE A 535 5.82 -3.40 20.07
N LYS A 536 4.79 -3.95 19.41
CA LYS A 536 4.57 -3.75 17.97
C LYS A 536 3.33 -2.89 17.73
N VAL A 537 3.51 -1.57 17.89
CA VAL A 537 2.50 -0.57 17.50
C VAL A 537 2.96 0.11 16.22
N GLU A 538 2.25 -0.19 15.13
CA GLU A 538 2.35 0.57 13.87
C GLU A 538 1.79 2.00 14.08
N PRO A 539 2.19 3.01 13.28
CA PRO A 539 1.67 4.39 13.38
C PRO A 539 0.24 4.51 12.83
N GLU A 540 -0.63 3.55 13.15
CA GLU A 540 -1.98 3.43 12.65
C GLU A 540 -2.96 3.05 13.77
N ILE A 541 -4.11 3.71 13.80
CA ILE A 541 -5.23 3.37 14.68
C ILE A 541 -6.19 2.52 13.86
N SER A 542 -6.49 1.32 14.35
CA SER A 542 -7.36 0.35 13.65
C SER A 542 -8.68 0.16 14.41
N ILE A 543 -9.79 0.34 13.71
CA ILE A 543 -11.12 -0.07 14.20
C ILE A 543 -11.51 -1.37 13.51
N LEU A 544 -11.73 -2.40 14.31
CA LEU A 544 -12.33 -3.65 13.88
C LEU A 544 -13.86 -3.51 13.95
N THR A 545 -14.54 -3.71 12.84
CA THR A 545 -15.99 -3.97 12.80
C THR A 545 -16.20 -5.39 12.30
N LYS A 546 -16.94 -6.20 13.06
CA LYS A 546 -17.17 -7.62 12.75
C LYS A 546 -18.67 -7.94 12.76
N THR A 547 -19.11 -8.63 11.71
CA THR A 547 -20.33 -9.43 11.68
C THR A 547 -19.96 -10.90 11.49
N ASP A 548 -20.95 -11.80 11.35
CA ASP A 548 -20.66 -13.21 11.04
C ASP A 548 -20.08 -13.39 9.63
N ASP A 549 -20.49 -12.51 8.70
CA ASP A 549 -20.21 -12.61 7.26
C ASP A 549 -19.04 -11.71 6.82
N GLU A 550 -18.76 -10.63 7.57
CA GLU A 550 -17.88 -9.53 7.14
C GLU A 550 -16.96 -9.09 8.30
N ILE A 551 -15.64 -9.09 8.06
CA ILE A 551 -14.66 -8.43 8.94
C ILE A 551 -14.10 -7.23 8.17
N SER A 552 -14.37 -6.03 8.66
CA SER A 552 -13.94 -4.77 8.07
C SER A 552 -13.05 -4.01 9.06
N ILE A 553 -11.82 -3.70 8.64
CA ILE A 553 -10.83 -2.99 9.45
C ILE A 553 -10.61 -1.60 8.85
N TYR A 554 -11.00 -0.56 9.59
CA TYR A 554 -10.69 0.82 9.21
C TYR A 554 -9.37 1.27 9.84
N LYS A 555 -8.39 1.60 8.99
CA LYS A 555 -7.05 2.06 9.39
C LYS A 555 -6.90 3.57 9.19
N LEU A 556 -6.68 4.29 10.30
CA LEU A 556 -6.32 5.71 10.34
C LEU A 556 -4.82 5.88 10.53
N LYS A 557 -4.20 6.78 9.76
CA LYS A 557 -2.78 7.11 9.91
C LYS A 557 -2.61 8.07 11.08
N ALA A 558 -1.91 7.61 12.13
CA ALA A 558 -1.66 8.34 13.37
C ALA A 558 -0.14 8.45 13.61
N PRO A 559 0.60 9.20 12.77
CA PRO A 559 2.06 9.26 12.83
C PRO A 559 2.58 9.83 14.16
N SER A 560 1.80 10.67 14.83
CA SER A 560 2.07 11.24 16.16
C SER A 560 2.24 10.17 17.24
N LEU A 561 1.57 9.02 17.15
CA LEU A 561 1.72 7.89 18.08
C LEU A 561 3.10 7.21 17.99
N SER A 562 3.90 7.48 16.96
CA SER A 562 5.19 6.82 16.77
C SER A 562 6.29 7.43 17.62
N LEU A 563 7.02 6.60 18.37
CA LEU A 563 8.30 6.97 18.98
C LEU A 563 9.25 7.58 17.95
N ALA A 564 9.30 7.04 16.73
CA ALA A 564 10.14 7.59 15.66
C ALA A 564 9.74 9.02 15.24
N ALA A 565 8.45 9.37 15.26
CA ALA A 565 8.01 10.74 14.99
C ALA A 565 8.39 11.70 16.12
N LEU A 566 8.19 11.28 17.38
CA LEU A 566 8.65 12.00 18.57
C LEU A 566 10.16 12.26 18.51
N PHE A 567 10.97 11.22 18.24
CA PHE A 567 12.43 11.34 18.21
C PHE A 567 12.96 12.17 17.05
N ALA A 568 12.31 12.16 15.89
CA ALA A 568 12.60 13.11 14.82
C ALA A 568 12.37 14.56 15.26
N GLN A 569 11.33 14.81 16.06
CA GLN A 569 11.00 16.15 16.56
C GLN A 569 11.96 16.60 17.67
N LEU A 570 12.28 15.74 18.64
CA LEU A 570 13.24 16.01 19.71
C LEU A 570 14.65 16.31 19.18
N ALA A 571 15.07 15.65 18.10
CA ALA A 571 16.36 15.88 17.45
C ALA A 571 16.50 17.26 16.76
N LEU A 572 15.39 18.00 16.58
CA LEU A 572 15.41 19.41 16.16
C LEU A 572 15.69 20.37 17.32
N ASP A 573 15.64 19.89 18.56
CA ASP A 573 16.00 20.64 19.78
C ASP A 573 17.43 20.28 20.21
N ASP A 574 17.67 19.01 20.54
CA ASP A 574 19.00 18.47 20.83
C ASP A 574 19.17 17.08 20.21
N LEU A 575 20.03 17.02 19.18
CA LEU A 575 20.40 15.81 18.45
C LEU A 575 21.06 14.74 19.34
N TYR A 576 21.91 15.14 20.28
CA TYR A 576 22.68 14.24 21.11
C TYR A 576 21.85 13.71 22.28
N GLN A 577 21.03 14.55 22.92
CA GLN A 577 20.06 14.12 23.92
C GLN A 577 19.00 13.19 23.30
N ALA A 578 18.50 13.50 22.09
CA ALA A 578 17.56 12.63 21.37
C ALA A 578 18.19 11.28 21.02
N THR A 579 19.44 11.27 20.53
CA THR A 579 20.19 10.02 20.28
C THR A 579 20.39 9.20 21.55
N SER A 580 20.77 9.85 22.66
CA SER A 580 21.00 9.20 23.95
C SER A 580 19.72 8.56 24.51
N LEU A 581 18.60 9.30 24.50
CA LEU A 581 17.32 8.81 24.98
C LEU A 581 16.74 7.70 24.07
N ALA A 582 16.92 7.78 22.75
CA ALA A 582 16.50 6.72 21.82
C ALA A 582 17.32 5.43 21.97
N ARG A 583 18.61 5.51 22.34
CA ARG A 583 19.45 4.32 22.64
C ARG A 583 18.97 3.54 23.87
N ASN A 584 18.23 4.18 24.78
CA ASN A 584 17.69 3.52 25.97
C ASN A 584 16.46 2.63 25.67
N ILE A 585 15.96 2.59 24.43
CA ILE A 585 14.86 1.70 24.03
C ILE A 585 15.37 0.26 23.91
N LYS A 586 14.77 -0.67 24.67
CA LYS A 586 15.11 -2.10 24.68
C LYS A 586 14.75 -2.79 23.36
N ASP A 587 13.54 -2.53 22.85
CA ASP A 587 13.05 -3.12 21.60
C ASP A 587 13.91 -2.68 20.41
N GLU A 588 14.43 -3.67 19.65
CA GLU A 588 15.38 -3.42 18.56
C GLU A 588 14.75 -2.64 17.40
N GLN A 589 13.49 -2.93 17.08
CA GLN A 589 12.77 -2.26 16.01
C GLN A 589 12.55 -0.78 16.34
N GLN A 590 12.04 -0.47 17.53
CA GLN A 590 11.78 0.90 17.94
C GLN A 590 13.06 1.69 18.19
N ARG A 591 14.10 1.08 18.78
CA ARG A 591 15.43 1.70 18.92
C ARG A 591 15.96 2.12 17.55
N SER A 592 15.95 1.19 16.59
CA SER A 592 16.43 1.43 15.23
C SER A 592 15.62 2.49 14.49
N LEU A 593 14.28 2.37 14.51
CA LEU A 593 13.40 3.33 13.84
C LEU A 593 13.49 4.73 14.45
N SER A 594 13.65 4.82 15.78
CA SER A 594 13.85 6.10 16.46
C SER A 594 15.19 6.73 16.08
N LEU A 595 16.29 5.98 16.12
CA LEU A 595 17.62 6.50 15.77
C LEU A 595 17.75 6.85 14.27
N LEU A 596 17.12 6.09 13.38
CA LEU A 596 17.00 6.48 11.96
C LEU A 596 16.20 7.78 11.79
N ALA A 597 15.15 7.99 12.59
CA ALA A 597 14.34 9.21 12.53
C ALA A 597 15.04 10.43 13.14
N VAL A 598 15.82 10.25 14.21
CA VAL A 598 16.78 11.23 14.75
C VAL A 598 17.73 11.67 13.64
N ALA A 599 18.38 10.74 12.94
CA ALA A 599 19.30 11.07 11.86
C ALA A 599 18.59 11.75 10.66
N ALA A 600 17.42 11.24 10.26
CA ALA A 600 16.63 11.79 9.15
C ALA A 600 16.22 13.26 9.37
N SER A 601 16.01 13.69 10.62
CA SER A 601 15.70 15.08 10.95
C SER A 601 16.81 16.06 10.52
N GLN A 602 18.08 15.63 10.53
CA GLN A 602 19.25 16.43 10.15
C GLN A 602 19.58 16.35 8.64
N LEU A 603 19.00 15.39 7.92
CA LEU A 603 19.24 15.21 6.47
C LEU A 603 18.19 15.91 5.60
N LYS A 604 16.98 16.13 6.13
CA LYS A 604 15.94 16.93 5.46
C LYS A 604 16.46 18.35 5.21
N LYS A 605 16.28 18.83 3.98
CA LYS A 605 16.48 20.26 3.66
C LYS A 605 15.37 21.05 4.35
N GLY A 606 15.74 21.94 5.27
CA GLY A 606 14.92 23.10 5.66
C GLY A 606 15.05 24.22 4.64
#